data_AF-A0A7H4PRD8-F1
#
_entry.id   AF-A0A7H4PRD8-F1
#
_cell.length_a   1.000
_cell.length_b   1.000
_cell.length_c   1.000
_cell.angle_alpha   90.00
_cell.angle_beta   90.00
_cell.angle_gamma   90.00
#
_symmetry.space_group_name_H-M   'P 1'
#
loop_
_entity.id
_entity.type
_entity.pdbx_description
1 polymer ?
#
loop_
_entity_poly.entity_id
_entity_poly.type
_entity_poly.pdbx_seq_one_letter_code
_entity_poly.pdbx_strand_id
1 'polypeptide(L)' 'MAKKLGIPATVYLSSLVPENKVRNIELEGSRVVRVGASQDDAMAEVKRAVAEFGMIEIPPL' A
#
# COMPACT_ATOMS: atom_id res chain seq x y z
N MET A 1 3.80 -6.18 -9.68
CA MET A 1 2.96 -7.29 -10.19
C MET A 1 1.58 -6.80 -10.63
N ALA A 2 0.88 -6.00 -9.83
CA ALA A 2 -0.49 -5.53 -10.07
C ALA A 2 -0.73 -4.87 -11.45
N LYS A 3 0.12 -3.92 -11.87
CA LYS A 3 0.01 -3.28 -13.20
C LYS A 3 0.11 -4.25 -14.37
N LYS A 4 0.91 -5.33 -14.25
CA LYS A 4 1.03 -6.35 -15.31
C LYS A 4 -0.25 -7.19 -15.44
N LEU A 5 -1.08 -7.24 -14.40
CA LEU A 5 -2.34 -7.99 -14.35
C LEU A 5 -3.57 -7.09 -14.56
N GLY A 6 -3.39 -5.78 -14.75
CA GLY A 6 -4.49 -4.81 -14.86
C GLY A 6 -5.31 -4.65 -13.57
N ILE A 7 -4.79 -5.11 -12.44
CA ILE A 7 -5.48 -5.07 -11.15
C ILE A 7 -5.12 -3.75 -10.45
N PRO A 8 -6.10 -2.91 -10.07
CA PRO A 8 -5.85 -1.75 -9.24
C PRO A 8 -5.26 -2.18 -7.90
N ALA A 9 -4.10 -1.64 -7.53
CA ALA A 9 -3.45 -1.92 -6.26
C ALA A 9 -3.21 -0.62 -5.48
N THR A 10 -3.46 -0.71 -4.18
CA THR A 10 -3.12 0.34 -3.21
C THR A 10 -2.07 -0.21 -2.25
N VAL A 11 -0.97 0.51 -2.08
CA VAL A 11 0.12 0.15 -1.18
C VAL A 11 0.14 1.12 0.00
N TYR A 12 -0.06 0.59 1.20
CA TYR A 12 0.00 1.34 2.44
C TYR A 12 1.43 1.29 3.00
N LEU A 13 1.98 2.46 3.30
CA LEU A 13 3.34 2.61 3.82
C LEU A 13 3.33 3.53 5.03
N SER A 14 4.29 3.35 5.94
CA SER A 14 4.48 4.33 7.00
C SER A 14 4.93 5.68 6.43
N SER A 15 4.59 6.77 7.11
CA SER A 15 5.05 8.11 6.72
C SER A 15 6.57 8.31 6.89
N LEU A 16 7.28 7.31 7.42
CA LEU A 16 8.73 7.30 7.55
C LEU A 16 9.43 6.70 6.32
N VAL A 17 8.70 5.99 5.45
CA VAL A 17 9.29 5.42 4.23
C VAL A 17 9.81 6.56 3.33
N PRO A 18 11.10 6.55 2.94
CA PRO A 18 11.67 7.58 2.08
C PRO A 18 10.98 7.69 0.71
N GLU A 19 10.90 8.90 0.17
CA GLU A 19 10.21 9.18 -1.10
C GLU A 19 10.75 8.41 -2.29
N ASN A 20 12.06 8.13 -2.32
CA ASN A 20 12.67 7.36 -3.41
C ASN A 20 12.07 5.94 -3.53
N LYS A 21 11.63 5.35 -2.43
CA LYS A 21 10.94 4.05 -2.43
C LYS A 21 9.48 4.19 -2.88
N VAL A 22 8.79 5.25 -2.43
CA VAL A 22 7.40 5.55 -2.80
C VAL A 22 7.27 5.76 -4.31
N ARG A 23 8.17 6.57 -4.88
CA ARG A 23 8.14 6.93 -6.30
C ARG A 23 8.22 5.70 -7.21
N ASN A 24 8.99 4.69 -6.85
CA ASN A 24 9.07 3.45 -7.62
C ASN A 24 7.73 2.73 -7.70
N ILE A 25 6.96 2.73 -6.61
CA ILE A 25 5.64 2.08 -6.52
C ILE A 25 4.60 2.85 -7.35
N GLU A 26 4.65 4.19 -7.31
CA GLU A 26 3.79 5.04 -8.12
C GLU A 26 4.07 4.89 -9.63
N LEU A 27 5.35 4.79 -10.02
CA LEU A 27 5.76 4.52 -11.40
C LEU A 27 5.29 3.14 -11.89
N GLU A 28 5.22 2.18 -10.98
CA GLU A 28 4.58 0.89 -11.20
C GLU A 28 3.05 0.96 -11.26
N GLY A 29 2.44 2.14 -11.25
CA GLY A 29 1.00 2.36 -11.46
C GLY A 29 0.13 1.95 -10.28
N SER A 30 0.74 1.70 -9.11
CA SER A 30 0.00 1.44 -7.88
C SER A 30 -0.25 2.76 -7.15
N ARG A 31 -1.41 2.89 -6.51
CA ARG A 31 -1.68 4.01 -5.61
C ARG A 31 -0.88 3.83 -4.33
N VAL A 32 -0.23 4.88 -3.84
CA VAL A 32 0.43 4.86 -2.53
C VAL A 32 -0.37 5.66 -1.52
N VAL A 33 -0.50 5.13 -0.31
CA VAL A 33 -1.08 5.83 0.84
C VAL A 33 -0.07 5.81 1.97
N ARG A 34 0.30 6.98 2.48
CA ARG A 34 1.23 7.12 3.61
C ARG A 34 0.42 7.36 4.88
N VAL A 35 0.61 6.49 5.88
CA VAL A 35 -0.15 6.52 7.15
C VAL A 35 0.73 6.22 8.34
N GLY A 36 0.45 6.86 9.47
CA GLY A 36 1.13 6.60 10.74
C GLY A 36 2.66 6.77 10.70
N ALA A 37 3.30 6.33 11.77
CA ALA A 37 4.76 6.41 11.95
C ALA A 37 5.41 5.02 12.11
N SER A 38 4.62 3.95 12.04
CA SER A 38 5.10 2.58 12.16
C SER A 38 4.53 1.67 11.08
N GLN A 39 5.11 0.47 10.96
CA GLN A 39 4.55 -0.58 10.11
C GLN A 39 3.20 -1.07 10.66
N ASP A 40 3.05 -1.14 11.98
CA ASP A 40 1.80 -1.54 12.62
C ASP A 40 0.64 -0.59 12.28
N ASP A 41 0.91 0.72 12.25
CA ASP A 41 -0.08 1.71 11.81
C ASP A 41 -0.51 1.49 10.36
N ALA A 42 0.45 1.19 9.48
CA ALA A 42 0.16 0.89 8.08
C ALA A 42 -0.66 -0.40 7.94
N MET A 43 -0.35 -1.43 8.74
CA MET A 43 -1.12 -2.67 8.76
C MET A 43 -2.54 -2.48 9.32
N ALA A 44 -2.73 -1.59 10.28
CA ALA A 44 -4.07 -1.24 10.78
C ALA A 44 -4.94 -0.63 9.66
N GLU A 45 -4.36 0.24 8.83
CA GLU A 45 -5.07 0.82 7.69
C GLU A 45 -5.35 -0.21 6.59
N VAL A 46 -4.45 -1.17 6.34
CA VAL A 46 -4.73 -2.30 5.43
C VAL A 46 -5.95 -3.09 5.91
N LYS A 47 -5.99 -3.45 7.19
CA LYS A 47 -7.13 -4.18 7.78
C LYS A 47 -8.43 -3.40 7.65
N ARG A 48 -8.38 -2.08 7.86
CA ARG A 48 -9.51 -1.18 7.65
C ARG A 48 -9.96 -1.18 6.18
N ALA A 49 -9.03 -1.09 5.24
CA ALA A 49 -9.35 -1.08 3.81
C ALA A 49 -9.95 -2.40 3.32
N VAL A 50 -9.48 -3.53 3.84
CA VAL A 50 -10.09 -4.85 3.61
C VAL A 50 -11.54 -4.87 4.12
N ALA A 51 -11.77 -4.42 5.35
CA ALA A 51 -13.08 -4.43 5.97
C ALA A 51 -14.07 -3.44 5.32
N GLU A 52 -13.64 -2.23 4.98
CA GLU A 52 -14.50 -1.16 4.47
C GLU A 52 -14.70 -1.21 2.95
N PHE A 53 -13.65 -1.57 2.19
CA PHE A 53 -13.66 -1.50 0.72
C PHE A 53 -13.61 -2.88 0.04
N GLY A 54 -13.63 -3.97 0.80
CA GLY A 54 -13.57 -5.33 0.26
C GLY A 54 -12.28 -5.64 -0.48
N MET A 55 -11.17 -4.98 -0.10
CA MET A 55 -9.86 -5.23 -0.69
C MET A 55 -9.31 -6.60 -0.27
N ILE A 56 -8.44 -7.17 -1.11
CA ILE A 56 -7.68 -8.37 -0.77
C ILE A 56 -6.32 -7.92 -0.23
N GLU A 57 -6.01 -8.31 1.00
CA GLU A 57 -4.69 -8.12 1.59
C GLU A 57 -3.67 -9.01 0.89
N ILE A 58 -2.53 -8.43 0.49
CA ILE A 58 -1.34 -9.16 0.07
C ILE A 58 -0.26 -8.87 1.11
N PRO A 59 0.03 -9.79 2.04
CA PRO A 59 1.08 -9.57 3.03
C PRO A 59 2.46 -9.52 2.36
N PRO A 60 3.40 -8.76 2.92
CA PRO A 60 4.80 -8.84 2.48
C PRO A 60 5.31 -10.27 2.71
N LEU A 61 6.04 -10.80 1.72
CA LEU A 61 6.75 -12.08 1.82
C LEU A 61 8.03 -11.93 2.67
#